data_AF-A0AAW6LYR2-F1
#
_entry.id   AF-A0AAW6LYR2-F1
#
_cell.length_a   1.000
_cell.length_b   1.000
_cell.length_c   1.000
_cell.angle_alpha   90.00
_cell.angle_beta   90.00
_cell.angle_gamma   90.00
#
_symmetry.space_group_name_H-M   'P 1'
#
loop_
_entity.id
_entity.type
_entity.pdbx_description
1 polymer ?
#
loop_
_entity_poly.entity_id
_entity_poly.type
_entity_poly.pdbx_seq_one_letter_code
_entity_poly.pdbx_strand_id
1 'polypeptide(L)'
;MSSPNPETPSDSPADPAPKPTRRTFTTEYRNRILGEYNNAPHGEKSAVLRREGLYQSQLREWAQARTAAAGKSRPKAAANPDTDAATRKEMARLTRENARLAKAIDADGGRARDHGKTSRALGIHLREQGHTALTEDALNSTFTDLRAAEIPTRRSCILIGRARATPTVTSNHPFKVPGNRDPSRTTAKRSPHPSERKF
;
A
#
# COMPACT_ATOMS: atom_id res chain seq x y z
N MET A 1 -73.07 40.71 -6.95
CA MET A 1 -72.83 39.63 -5.97
C MET A 1 -73.20 38.31 -6.63
N SER A 2 -72.27 37.35 -6.58
CA SER A 2 -72.37 35.90 -6.87
C SER A 2 -72.64 35.38 -8.29
N SER A 3 -71.62 34.68 -8.80
CA SER A 3 -71.59 33.78 -9.97
C SER A 3 -72.55 32.58 -9.83
N PRO A 4 -72.79 31.82 -10.92
CA PRO A 4 -72.05 30.56 -11.05
C PRO A 4 -71.67 30.16 -12.49
N ASN A 5 -70.55 29.44 -12.62
CA ASN A 5 -70.04 28.79 -13.83
C ASN A 5 -70.49 27.31 -13.82
N PRO A 6 -70.94 26.69 -14.92
CA PRO A 6 -71.27 25.27 -14.92
C PRO A 6 -70.03 24.37 -15.09
N GLU A 7 -69.85 23.43 -14.17
CA GLU A 7 -68.85 22.35 -14.17
C GLU A 7 -69.29 21.18 -15.08
N THR A 8 -68.42 20.49 -15.82
CA THR A 8 -67.74 19.20 -15.49
C THR A 8 -67.43 18.48 -16.83
N PRO A 9 -66.75 17.30 -16.91
CA PRO A 9 -65.73 16.68 -16.06
C PRO A 9 -64.52 16.12 -16.88
N SER A 10 -63.39 15.84 -16.25
CA SER A 10 -62.61 14.63 -16.58
C SER A 10 -61.78 14.22 -15.38
N ASP A 11 -62.30 13.20 -14.71
CA ASP A 11 -61.70 12.53 -13.57
C ASP A 11 -60.65 11.54 -14.08
N SER A 12 -59.42 11.70 -13.65
CA SER A 12 -58.39 10.67 -13.70
C SER A 12 -57.46 10.94 -12.52
N PRO A 13 -57.63 10.25 -11.38
CA PRO A 13 -56.60 10.24 -10.37
C PRO A 13 -55.42 9.45 -10.94
N ALA A 14 -54.43 10.18 -11.45
CA ALA A 14 -53.11 9.63 -11.71
C ALA A 14 -52.62 8.95 -10.43
N ASP A 15 -52.48 7.63 -10.49
CA ASP A 15 -51.87 6.81 -9.45
C ASP A 15 -50.50 7.41 -9.09
N PRO A 16 -50.30 7.98 -7.87
CA PRO A 16 -49.01 8.53 -7.51
C PRO A 16 -48.06 7.36 -7.25
N ALA A 17 -47.21 7.06 -8.23
CA ALA A 17 -46.10 6.13 -8.10
C ALA A 17 -45.44 6.24 -6.71
N PRO A 18 -45.14 5.11 -6.03
CA PRO A 18 -44.71 5.11 -4.65
C PRO A 18 -43.45 5.97 -4.48
N LYS A 19 -43.55 6.97 -3.59
CA LYS A 19 -42.49 7.94 -3.33
C LYS A 19 -41.18 7.20 -3.00
N PRO A 20 -40.02 7.58 -3.59
CA PRO A 20 -38.76 6.93 -3.33
C PRO A 20 -38.38 7.07 -1.84
N THR A 21 -38.47 5.96 -1.12
CA THR A 21 -38.12 5.92 0.31
C THR A 21 -36.60 5.92 0.44
N ARG A 22 -36.05 6.99 1.01
CA ARG A 22 -34.62 7.07 1.32
C ARG A 22 -34.31 6.13 2.48
N ARG A 23 -33.32 5.25 2.31
CA ARG A 23 -32.80 4.36 3.36
C ARG A 23 -32.23 5.20 4.51
N THR A 24 -32.76 5.02 5.72
CA THR A 24 -32.26 5.65 6.95
C THR A 24 -31.39 4.65 7.72
N PHE A 25 -30.22 5.10 8.18
CA PHE A 25 -29.28 4.27 8.93
C PHE A 25 -29.40 4.55 10.43
N THR A 26 -29.65 3.52 11.24
CA THR A 26 -29.65 3.65 12.71
C THR A 26 -28.25 3.89 13.25
N THR A 27 -28.14 4.54 14.42
CA THR A 27 -26.84 4.81 15.06
C THR A 27 -26.07 3.53 15.38
N GLU A 28 -26.76 2.47 15.81
CA GLU A 28 -26.17 1.15 16.06
C GLU A 28 -25.57 0.54 14.79
N TYR A 29 -26.30 0.60 13.68
CA TYR A 29 -25.80 0.12 12.39
C TYR A 29 -24.55 0.88 11.96
N ARG A 30 -24.55 2.22 12.05
CA ARG A 30 -23.38 3.05 11.71
C ARG A 30 -22.17 2.69 12.57
N ASN A 31 -22.36 2.46 13.87
CA ASN A 31 -21.29 2.09 14.81
C ASN A 31 -20.74 0.69 14.53
N ARG A 32 -21.61 -0.28 14.21
CA ARG A 32 -21.20 -1.64 13.81
C ARG A 32 -20.30 -1.59 12.58
N ILE A 33 -20.75 -0.93 11.52
CA ILE A 33 -19.99 -0.82 10.28
C ILE A 33 -18.67 -0.05 10.47
N LEU A 34 -18.66 1.01 11.29
CA LEU A 34 -17.41 1.71 11.64
C LEU A 34 -16.42 0.79 12.39
N GLY A 35 -16.92 -0.10 13.25
CA GLY A 35 -16.11 -1.10 13.95
C GLY A 35 -15.53 -2.14 13.00
N GLU A 36 -16.36 -2.72 12.16
CA GLU A 36 -15.94 -3.68 11.12
C GLU A 36 -14.91 -3.08 10.16
N TYR A 37 -15.12 -1.84 9.72
CA TYR A 37 -14.19 -1.11 8.85
C TYR A 37 -12.82 -0.85 9.52
N ASN A 38 -12.81 -0.53 10.82
CA ASN A 38 -11.58 -0.28 11.55
C ASN A 38 -10.78 -1.57 11.82
N ASN A 39 -11.48 -2.68 12.06
CA ASN A 39 -10.87 -3.98 12.31
C ASN A 39 -10.43 -4.71 11.03
N ALA A 40 -10.94 -4.30 9.87
CA ALA A 40 -10.60 -4.94 8.59
C ALA A 40 -9.13 -4.72 8.17
N PRO A 41 -8.43 -5.76 7.66
CA PRO A 41 -7.07 -5.67 7.13
C PRO A 41 -6.94 -4.65 5.98
N HIS A 42 -5.70 -4.23 5.70
CA HIS A 42 -5.41 -3.37 4.56
C HIS A 42 -5.79 -4.08 3.24
N GLY A 43 -6.68 -3.46 2.46
CA GLY A 43 -7.20 -4.00 1.19
C GLY A 43 -8.66 -4.49 1.27
N GLU A 44 -9.07 -5.05 2.39
CA GLU A 44 -10.42 -5.61 2.58
C GLU A 44 -11.47 -4.58 3.01
N LYS A 45 -11.02 -3.40 3.46
CA LYS A 45 -11.87 -2.27 3.85
C LYS A 45 -12.88 -1.87 2.76
N SER A 46 -12.45 -1.93 1.49
CA SER A 46 -13.33 -1.65 0.36
C SER A 46 -14.31 -2.79 0.05
N ALA A 47 -13.99 -4.03 0.42
CA ALA A 47 -14.89 -5.17 0.25
C ALA A 47 -16.06 -5.09 1.24
N VAL A 48 -15.80 -4.71 2.49
CA VAL A 48 -16.85 -4.44 3.50
C VAL A 48 -17.81 -3.36 3.00
N LEU A 49 -17.27 -2.27 2.45
CA LEU A 49 -18.06 -1.16 1.92
C LEU A 49 -18.96 -1.56 0.74
N ARG A 50 -18.43 -2.37 -0.20
CA ARG A 50 -19.20 -2.86 -1.34
C ARG A 50 -20.33 -3.81 -0.92
N ARG A 51 -20.11 -4.66 0.09
CA ARG A 51 -21.14 -5.56 0.63
C ARG A 51 -22.32 -4.81 1.22
N GLU A 52 -22.06 -3.68 1.87
CA GLU A 52 -23.10 -2.87 2.54
C GLU A 52 -23.70 -1.77 1.62
N GLY A 53 -23.12 -1.58 0.43
CA GLY A 53 -23.50 -0.52 -0.52
C GLY A 53 -23.15 0.89 -0.04
N LEU A 54 -22.06 1.01 0.73
CA LEU A 54 -21.63 2.24 1.39
C LEU A 54 -20.41 2.86 0.73
N TYR A 55 -20.36 4.19 0.71
CA TYR A 55 -19.21 4.96 0.23
C TYR A 55 -18.33 5.42 1.39
N GLN A 56 -17.04 5.62 1.09
CA GLN A 56 -16.06 6.09 2.08
C GLN A 56 -16.38 7.48 2.65
N SER A 57 -17.10 8.32 1.91
CA SER A 57 -17.62 9.62 2.40
C SER A 57 -18.61 9.45 3.55
N GLN A 58 -19.51 8.47 3.48
CA GLN A 58 -20.52 8.21 4.51
C GLN A 58 -19.86 7.73 5.81
N LEU A 59 -18.83 6.87 5.71
CA LEU A 59 -18.03 6.47 6.87
C LEU A 59 -17.35 7.65 7.54
N ARG A 60 -16.77 8.58 6.76
CA ARG A 60 -16.12 9.78 7.30
C ARG A 60 -17.11 10.64 8.05
N GLU A 61 -18.28 10.87 7.49
CA GLU A 61 -19.36 11.63 8.12
C GLU A 61 -19.81 10.97 9.43
N TRP A 62 -20.01 9.64 9.43
CA TRP A 62 -20.41 8.91 10.64
C TRP A 62 -19.31 8.88 11.71
N ALA A 63 -18.03 8.80 11.31
CA ALA A 63 -16.91 8.89 12.23
C ALA A 63 -16.85 10.27 12.91
N GLN A 64 -17.05 11.34 12.14
CA GLN A 64 -17.13 12.71 12.68
C GLN A 64 -18.36 12.90 13.58
N ALA A 65 -19.52 12.38 13.18
CA ALA A 65 -20.72 12.41 14.01
C ALA A 65 -20.51 11.65 15.33
N ARG A 66 -19.81 10.51 15.31
CA ARG A 66 -19.46 9.73 16.52
C ARG A 66 -18.48 10.47 17.42
N THR A 67 -17.43 11.10 16.88
CA THR A 67 -16.49 11.87 17.70
C THR A 67 -17.14 13.13 18.27
N ALA A 68 -17.98 13.81 17.48
CA ALA A 68 -18.77 14.94 17.95
C ALA A 68 -19.80 14.54 19.01
N ALA A 69 -20.42 13.36 18.88
CA ALA A 69 -21.31 12.79 19.90
C ALA A 69 -20.54 12.40 21.17
N ALA A 70 -19.38 11.75 21.05
CA ALA A 70 -18.53 11.39 22.19
C ALA A 70 -17.95 12.63 22.91
N GLY A 71 -17.66 13.70 22.18
CA GLY A 71 -17.27 14.99 22.75
C GLY A 71 -18.41 15.71 23.50
N LYS A 72 -19.67 15.46 23.10
CA LYS A 72 -20.87 15.99 23.75
C LYS A 72 -21.41 15.10 24.88
N SER A 73 -21.22 13.79 24.80
CA SER A 73 -21.74 12.79 25.73
C SER A 73 -20.72 12.33 26.77
N ARG A 74 -19.49 12.86 26.77
CA ARG A 74 -18.62 12.71 27.93
C ARG A 74 -19.27 13.57 29.02
N PRO A 75 -19.94 13.01 30.05
CA PRO A 75 -20.08 13.78 31.27
C PRO A 75 -18.65 14.23 31.61
N LYS A 76 -18.48 15.43 32.12
CA LYS A 76 -17.24 15.85 32.75
C LYS A 76 -17.05 14.94 33.97
N ALA A 77 -16.74 13.65 33.74
CA ALA A 77 -16.25 12.72 34.71
C ALA A 77 -15.09 13.47 35.32
N ALA A 78 -15.24 13.82 36.60
CA ALA A 78 -14.36 14.73 37.31
C ALA A 78 -12.93 14.37 36.89
N ALA A 79 -12.38 15.19 36.00
CA ALA A 79 -11.08 14.98 35.44
C ALA A 79 -10.17 15.07 36.64
N ASN A 80 -9.68 13.93 37.14
CA ASN A 80 -8.81 13.94 38.28
C ASN A 80 -7.56 14.68 37.81
N PRO A 81 -7.35 15.93 38.24
CA PRO A 81 -6.42 16.82 37.56
C PRO A 81 -5.00 16.28 37.61
N ASP A 82 -4.70 15.44 38.61
CA ASP A 82 -3.43 14.74 38.77
C ASP A 82 -3.21 13.62 37.74
N THR A 83 -4.21 12.81 37.41
CA THR A 83 -4.04 11.76 36.38
C THR A 83 -3.92 12.39 34.99
N ASP A 84 -4.67 13.45 34.72
CA ASP A 84 -4.57 14.19 33.46
C ASP A 84 -3.27 15.01 33.37
N ALA A 85 -2.71 15.47 34.49
CA ALA A 85 -1.40 16.13 34.52
C ALA A 85 -0.25 15.13 34.37
N ALA A 86 -0.33 13.95 35.00
CA ALA A 86 0.66 12.89 34.87
C ALA A 86 0.72 12.34 33.44
N THR A 87 -0.44 12.08 32.82
CA THR A 87 -0.51 11.65 31.41
C THR A 87 0.01 12.71 30.45
N ARG A 88 -0.29 14.00 30.68
CA ARG A 88 0.28 15.12 29.89
C ARG A 88 1.80 15.24 30.04
N LYS A 89 2.34 15.05 31.25
CA LYS A 89 3.78 15.04 31.51
C LYS A 89 4.46 13.87 30.79
N GLU A 90 3.87 12.68 30.84
CA GLU A 90 4.42 11.50 30.17
C GLU A 90 4.36 11.63 28.65
N MET A 91 3.26 12.15 28.09
CA MET A 91 3.17 12.49 26.67
C MET A 91 4.24 13.52 26.25
N ALA A 92 4.48 14.55 27.07
CA ALA A 92 5.53 15.54 26.81
C ALA A 92 6.94 14.93 26.91
N ARG A 93 7.16 13.98 27.82
CA ARG A 93 8.42 13.25 27.95
C ARG A 93 8.65 12.32 26.75
N LEU A 94 7.66 11.52 26.38
CA LEU A 94 7.72 10.58 25.26
C LEU A 94 7.91 11.32 23.92
N THR A 95 7.27 12.48 23.73
CA THR A 95 7.49 13.31 22.54
C THR A 95 8.90 13.89 22.47
N ARG A 96 9.46 14.34 23.59
CA ARG A 96 10.86 14.79 23.68
C ARG A 96 11.84 13.66 23.40
N GLU A 97 11.58 12.47 23.96
CA GLU A 97 12.43 11.31 23.75
C GLU A 97 12.37 10.84 22.30
N ASN A 98 11.17 10.74 21.71
CA ASN A 98 11.01 10.45 20.29
C ASN A 98 11.73 11.48 19.40
N ALA A 99 11.63 12.78 19.72
CA ALA A 99 12.35 13.82 18.99
C ALA A 99 13.88 13.70 19.14
N ARG A 100 14.37 13.31 20.32
CA ARG A 100 15.79 13.07 20.57
C ARG A 100 16.30 11.84 19.81
N LEU A 101 15.57 10.73 19.88
CA LEU A 101 15.91 9.49 19.17
C LEU A 101 15.86 9.68 17.66
N ALA A 102 14.88 10.42 17.14
CA ALA A 102 14.81 10.79 15.73
C ALA A 102 16.05 11.58 15.29
N LYS A 103 16.46 12.59 16.07
CA LYS A 103 17.68 13.36 15.80
C LYS A 103 18.95 12.50 15.85
N ALA A 104 19.04 11.55 16.78
CA ALA A 104 20.17 10.63 16.87
C ALA A 104 20.25 9.71 15.63
N ILE A 105 19.12 9.16 15.19
CA ILE A 105 19.04 8.36 13.96
C ILE A 105 19.39 9.19 12.72
N ASP A 106 18.97 10.45 12.66
CA ASP A 106 19.31 11.35 11.56
C ASP A 106 20.80 11.70 11.52
N ALA A 107 21.42 11.90 12.68
CA ALA A 107 22.87 12.12 12.81
C ALA A 107 23.66 10.89 12.32
N ASP A 108 23.24 9.68 12.71
CA ASP A 108 23.81 8.43 12.20
C ASP A 108 23.56 8.25 10.68
N GLY A 109 22.42 8.76 10.19
CA GLY A 109 22.09 8.80 8.77
C GLY A 109 23.09 9.63 7.95
N GLY A 110 23.72 10.64 8.54
CA GLY A 110 24.80 11.42 7.92
C GLY A 110 26.02 10.54 7.60
N ARG A 111 26.50 9.77 8.59
CA ARG A 111 27.64 8.85 8.41
C ARG A 111 27.34 7.75 7.40
N ALA A 112 26.15 7.17 7.46
CA ALA A 112 25.70 6.17 6.49
C ALA A 112 25.67 6.75 5.05
N ARG A 113 25.28 8.02 4.90
CA ARG A 113 25.27 8.70 3.61
C ARG A 113 26.69 8.95 3.08
N ASP A 114 27.65 9.24 3.95
CA ASP A 114 29.05 9.41 3.52
C ASP A 114 29.66 8.08 3.07
N HIS A 115 29.38 6.98 3.76
CA HIS A 115 29.75 5.64 3.30
C HIS A 115 29.10 5.26 1.96
N GLY A 116 27.85 5.65 1.74
CA GLY A 116 27.18 5.49 0.46
C GLY A 116 27.84 6.26 -0.68
N LYS A 117 28.39 7.46 -0.41
CA LYS A 117 29.09 8.25 -1.43
C LYS A 117 30.40 7.58 -1.86
N THR A 118 31.19 7.09 -0.92
CA THR A 118 32.44 6.39 -1.24
C THR A 118 32.20 5.10 -2.00
N SER A 119 31.23 4.29 -1.54
CA SER A 119 30.82 3.06 -2.23
C SER A 119 30.30 3.33 -3.65
N ARG A 120 29.54 4.42 -3.84
CA ARG A 120 29.08 4.85 -5.17
C ARG A 120 30.24 5.26 -6.09
N ALA A 121 31.19 6.04 -5.59
CA ALA A 121 32.35 6.47 -6.38
C ALA A 121 33.19 5.27 -6.83
N LEU A 122 33.44 4.32 -5.92
CA LEU A 122 34.14 3.07 -6.23
C LEU A 122 33.37 2.24 -7.26
N GLY A 123 32.04 2.12 -7.10
CA GLY A 123 31.20 1.38 -8.05
C GLY A 123 31.13 2.03 -9.44
N ILE A 124 31.31 3.35 -9.57
CA ILE A 124 31.45 4.02 -10.89
C ILE A 124 32.79 3.62 -11.51
N HIS A 125 33.88 3.74 -10.76
CA HIS A 125 35.22 3.41 -11.24
C HIS A 125 35.36 1.95 -11.71
N LEU A 126 34.83 1.00 -10.94
CA LEU A 126 34.87 -0.42 -11.31
C LEU A 126 34.04 -0.73 -12.57
N ARG A 127 32.95 -0.01 -12.79
CA ARG A 127 32.15 -0.12 -14.03
C ARG A 127 32.88 0.45 -15.24
N GLU A 128 33.59 1.56 -15.08
CA GLU A 128 34.44 2.13 -16.13
C GLU A 128 35.57 1.17 -16.53
N GLN A 129 36.07 0.37 -15.59
CA GLN A 129 37.07 -0.68 -15.83
C GLN A 129 36.49 -1.98 -16.43
N GLY A 130 35.18 -2.04 -16.69
CA GLY A 130 34.51 -3.22 -17.28
C GLY A 130 34.07 -4.28 -16.27
N HIS A 131 34.24 -4.05 -14.96
CA HIS A 131 33.79 -4.97 -13.90
C HIS A 131 32.32 -4.77 -13.51
N THR A 132 31.46 -4.50 -14.50
CA THR A 132 30.06 -4.13 -14.26
C THR A 132 29.25 -5.26 -13.63
N ALA A 133 29.35 -6.48 -14.16
CA ALA A 133 28.62 -7.62 -13.64
C ALA A 133 29.02 -7.95 -12.19
N LEU A 134 30.32 -8.04 -11.92
CA LEU A 134 30.85 -8.31 -10.58
C LEU A 134 30.46 -7.23 -9.56
N THR A 135 30.47 -5.96 -9.98
CA THR A 135 30.05 -4.85 -9.12
C THR A 135 28.57 -4.95 -8.79
N GLU A 136 27.70 -5.20 -9.78
CA GLU A 136 26.26 -5.32 -9.55
C GLU A 136 25.92 -6.55 -8.69
N ASP A 137 26.61 -7.68 -8.88
CA ASP A 137 26.42 -8.90 -8.07
C ASP A 137 26.80 -8.65 -6.61
N ALA A 138 27.93 -8.00 -6.36
CA ALA A 138 28.36 -7.63 -5.01
C ALA A 138 27.38 -6.66 -4.33
N LEU A 139 26.87 -5.66 -5.06
CA LEU A 139 25.89 -4.70 -4.53
C LEU A 139 24.52 -5.37 -4.26
N ASN A 140 24.13 -6.37 -5.05
CA ASN A 140 22.89 -7.11 -4.85
C ASN A 140 22.98 -8.12 -3.70
N SER A 141 24.12 -8.81 -3.55
CA SER A 141 24.38 -9.71 -2.42
C SER A 141 24.36 -8.93 -1.10
N THR A 142 25.13 -7.84 -1.01
CA THR A 142 25.15 -6.99 0.19
C THR A 142 23.79 -6.39 0.52
N PHE A 143 22.99 -6.02 -0.49
CA PHE A 143 21.62 -5.57 -0.26
C PHE A 143 20.75 -6.66 0.35
N THR A 144 20.89 -7.90 -0.12
CA THR A 144 20.18 -9.08 0.40
C THR A 144 20.57 -9.35 1.86
N ASP A 145 21.86 -9.29 2.18
CA ASP A 145 22.36 -9.48 3.55
C ASP A 145 21.82 -8.41 4.51
N LEU A 146 21.80 -7.13 4.08
CA LEU A 146 21.21 -6.05 4.89
C LEU A 146 19.71 -6.23 5.10
N ARG A 147 18.98 -6.80 4.12
CA ARG A 147 17.55 -7.10 4.26
C ARG A 147 17.32 -8.30 5.19
N ALA A 148 18.21 -9.30 5.18
CA ALA A 148 18.19 -10.42 6.12
C ALA A 148 18.46 -9.96 7.56
N ALA A 149 19.30 -8.93 7.74
CA ALA A 149 19.52 -8.26 9.02
C ALA A 149 18.40 -7.26 9.42
N GLU A 150 17.23 -7.34 8.78
CA GLU A 150 16.04 -6.50 9.04
C GLU A 150 16.26 -4.98 8.85
N ILE A 151 17.33 -4.57 8.16
CA ILE A 151 17.60 -3.15 7.94
C ILE A 151 16.58 -2.61 6.92
N PRO A 152 15.94 -1.46 7.18
CA PRO A 152 14.97 -0.86 6.26
C PRO A 152 15.60 -0.57 4.90
N THR A 153 14.87 -0.85 3.82
CA THR A 153 15.30 -0.68 2.42
C THR A 153 15.99 0.66 2.17
N ARG A 154 15.44 1.75 2.72
CA ARG A 154 16.00 3.10 2.58
C ARG A 154 17.41 3.20 3.14
N ARG A 155 17.65 2.60 4.31
CA ARG A 155 18.95 2.64 5.01
C ARG A 155 19.95 1.74 4.29
N SER A 156 19.52 0.58 3.80
CA SER A 156 20.35 -0.31 2.97
C SER A 156 20.83 0.36 1.68
N CYS A 157 19.94 1.04 0.95
CA CYS A 157 20.32 1.78 -0.27
C CYS A 157 21.28 2.95 0.02
N ILE A 158 21.10 3.64 1.17
CA ILE A 158 22.00 4.72 1.59
C ILE A 158 23.40 4.17 1.88
N LEU A 159 23.51 3.07 2.63
CA LEU A 159 24.80 2.45 2.97
C LEU A 159 25.57 1.97 1.75
N ILE A 160 24.90 1.28 0.84
CA ILE A 160 25.51 0.71 -0.38
C ILE A 160 25.77 1.81 -1.43
N GLY A 161 25.16 2.99 -1.30
CA GLY A 161 25.30 4.07 -2.28
C GLY A 161 24.45 3.88 -3.55
N ARG A 162 23.44 3.00 -3.53
CA ARG A 162 22.57 2.71 -4.67
C ARG A 162 21.41 3.71 -4.76
N ALA A 163 20.97 4.04 -5.97
CA ALA A 163 19.77 4.84 -6.16
C ALA A 163 18.54 4.03 -5.70
N ARG A 164 17.53 4.69 -5.11
CA ARG A 164 16.32 4.07 -4.54
C ARG A 164 15.48 3.25 -5.54
N ALA A 165 15.80 3.29 -6.82
CA ALA A 165 14.96 2.80 -7.91
C ALA A 165 15.43 1.52 -8.60
N THR A 166 16.46 0.82 -8.11
CA THR A 166 16.90 -0.42 -8.79
C THR A 166 17.18 -1.59 -7.84
N PRO A 167 16.17 -2.18 -7.19
CA PRO A 167 16.22 -3.61 -6.98
C PRO A 167 15.91 -4.24 -8.34
N THR A 168 16.94 -4.52 -9.15
CA THR A 168 16.76 -5.49 -10.23
C THR A 168 16.41 -6.78 -9.52
N VAL A 169 15.14 -7.13 -9.55
CA VAL A 169 14.69 -8.49 -9.24
C VAL A 169 15.27 -9.34 -10.36
N THR A 170 16.53 -9.75 -10.20
CA THR A 170 16.99 -10.96 -10.86
C THR A 170 16.44 -12.07 -9.99
N SER A 171 15.33 -12.64 -10.44
CA SER A 171 14.75 -13.82 -9.82
C SER A 171 15.86 -14.83 -9.56
N ASN A 172 15.87 -15.42 -8.37
CA ASN A 172 16.49 -16.72 -8.13
C ASN A 172 15.91 -17.72 -9.15
N HIS A 173 16.56 -17.83 -10.31
CA HIS A 173 16.49 -19.01 -11.14
C HIS A 173 17.85 -19.67 -10.98
N PRO A 174 17.92 -20.89 -10.43
CA PRO A 174 19.18 -21.63 -10.43
C PRO A 174 19.61 -21.77 -11.90
N PHE A 175 20.77 -21.21 -12.20
CA PHE A 175 21.42 -21.24 -13.49
C PHE A 175 21.52 -22.72 -13.92
N LYS A 176 20.64 -23.17 -14.82
CA LYS A 176 20.72 -24.53 -15.38
C LYS A 176 21.87 -24.51 -16.38
N VAL A 177 23.01 -25.02 -15.95
CA VAL A 177 24.17 -25.30 -16.81
C VAL A 177 23.65 -26.02 -18.06
N PRO A 178 23.87 -25.53 -19.29
CA PRO A 178 23.53 -26.31 -20.46
C PRO A 178 24.38 -27.57 -20.46
N GLY A 179 23.72 -28.70 -20.25
CA GLY A 179 24.34 -30.02 -20.26
C GLY A 179 25.16 -30.22 -21.52
N ASN A 180 26.39 -30.67 -21.30
CA ASN A 180 27.37 -31.04 -22.30
C ASN A 180 26.70 -31.85 -23.42
N ARG A 181 26.79 -31.39 -24.68
CA ARG A 181 26.36 -32.20 -25.82
C ARG A 181 27.41 -33.29 -26.02
N ASP A 182 27.03 -34.53 -25.73
CA ASP A 182 27.82 -35.71 -26.04
C ASP A 182 28.17 -35.73 -27.55
N PRO A 183 29.46 -35.77 -27.94
CA PRO A 183 29.87 -35.78 -29.34
C PRO A 183 29.67 -37.13 -30.05
N SER A 184 29.05 -38.13 -29.40
CA SER A 184 29.03 -39.51 -29.88
C SER A 184 27.80 -39.92 -30.71
N ARG A 185 26.89 -38.99 -31.06
CA ARG A 185 25.70 -39.31 -31.87
C ARG A 185 25.90 -38.95 -33.34
N THR A 186 26.89 -39.56 -33.98
CA THR A 186 26.94 -39.71 -35.44
C THR A 186 26.36 -41.07 -35.83
N THR A 187 25.77 -41.12 -37.03
CA THR A 187 25.32 -42.28 -37.82
C THR A 187 23.85 -42.69 -37.65
N ALA A 188 23.04 -42.40 -38.67
CA ALA A 188 22.28 -43.41 -39.42
C ALA A 188 21.39 -42.77 -40.50
N LYS A 189 21.80 -42.97 -41.76
CA LYS A 189 21.00 -43.21 -42.98
C LYS A 189 19.55 -42.69 -43.05
N ARG A 190 19.26 -41.85 -44.07
CA ARG A 190 18.34 -42.26 -45.15
C ARG A 190 18.62 -41.49 -46.45
N SER A 191 18.71 -42.28 -47.52
CA SER A 191 19.12 -41.98 -48.89
C SER A 191 18.21 -41.02 -49.67
N PRO A 192 18.65 -40.53 -50.85
CA PRO A 192 17.92 -39.60 -51.73
C PRO A 192 17.12 -40.32 -52.82
N HIS A 193 16.03 -39.69 -53.33
CA HIS A 193 15.45 -39.80 -54.70
C HIS A 193 13.95 -39.40 -54.74
N PRO A 194 13.34 -39.13 -55.93
CA PRO A 194 13.82 -38.41 -57.11
C PRO A 194 12.75 -37.43 -57.67
N SER A 195 13.10 -36.77 -58.78
CA SER A 195 12.27 -35.96 -59.68
C SER A 195 11.02 -36.65 -60.25
N GLU A 196 9.92 -35.91 -60.45
CA GLU A 196 8.98 -35.86 -61.62
C GLU A 196 7.73 -35.04 -61.24
N ARG A 197 7.43 -33.85 -61.81
CA ARG A 197 6.82 -33.49 -63.12
C ARG A 197 5.27 -33.65 -63.19
N LYS A 198 4.63 -32.57 -63.68
CA LYS A 198 3.22 -32.38 -64.15
C LYS A 198 2.20 -32.07 -63.03
N PHE A 199 1.29 -31.10 -63.15
CA PHE A 199 0.70 -30.41 -64.30
C PHE A 199 0.85 -28.89 -64.24
#